data_AF-A0A3N4S7F5-F1
#
_entry.id   AF-A0A3N4S7F5-F1
#
_cell.length_a   1.000
_cell.length_b   1.000
_cell.length_c   1.000
_cell.angle_alpha   90.00
_cell.angle_beta   90.00
_cell.angle_gamma   90.00
#
_symmetry.space_group_name_H-M   'P 1'
#
loop_
_entity.id
_entity.type
_entity.pdbx_description
1 polymer ?
#
loop_
_entity_poly.entity_id
_entity_poly.type
_entity_poly.pdbx_seq_one_letter_code
_entity_poly.pdbx_strand_id
1 'polypeptide(L)'
;MGRVTERRKVIRIRDGAVSARPDTLVAEEPLEIRLNGKPLAITMRTPGDDFALAAGFLVSEGVLAAADDLQNIVYCAGATVDGSNTYNVVDVRTTPGVQLPDFTLERNVYTSSSCGLCGKASLDAVRTTARWPIADTPPVRVTPELLASLPDRLRASQRVFDRTGGLHAAALFSEDGELLDIREDVGRHNAVDKLVGRALQNGQLPLSRTILLVSGRASFELAQKAVMAGIPVLAAVSAPSSLAVDLAAETGLTLVGFLRGSNMNVYAGEDRIALRAAAAQG
;
A
#
# COMPACT_ATOMS: atom_id res chain seq x y z
N MET A 1 15.01 -16.02 -0.29
CA MET A 1 14.62 -15.51 1.05
C MET A 1 15.50 -14.30 1.32
N GLY A 2 14.96 -13.09 1.10
CA GLY A 2 15.75 -11.86 1.11
C GLY A 2 16.05 -11.35 2.52
N ARG A 3 17.13 -10.60 2.65
CA ARG A 3 17.62 -10.08 3.94
C ARG A 3 16.87 -8.80 4.31
N VAL A 4 15.92 -8.85 5.25
CA VAL A 4 15.09 -7.69 5.64
C VAL A 4 15.88 -6.56 6.33
N THR A 5 16.99 -6.90 7.00
CA THR A 5 17.81 -5.93 7.76
C THR A 5 19.30 -6.15 7.58
N GLU A 6 20.07 -5.06 7.58
CA GLU A 6 21.53 -5.08 7.53
C GLU A 6 22.16 -4.49 8.79
N ARG A 7 23.38 -4.93 9.12
CA ARG A 7 24.16 -4.33 10.22
C ARG A 7 25.31 -3.52 9.67
N ARG A 8 25.45 -2.26 10.10
CA ARG A 8 26.55 -1.38 9.72
C ARG A 8 27.20 -0.79 10.98
N LYS A 9 28.52 -0.64 10.98
CA LYS A 9 29.23 0.07 12.06
C LYS A 9 28.93 1.57 11.92
N VAL A 10 28.45 2.19 12.97
CA VAL A 10 28.14 3.63 13.01
C VAL A 10 28.87 4.31 14.16
N ILE A 11 29.03 5.62 14.04
CA ILE A 11 29.39 6.50 15.16
C ILE A 11 28.08 7.00 15.75
N ARG A 12 27.90 6.83 17.06
CA ARG A 12 26.72 7.30 17.79
C ARG A 12 27.11 8.37 18.80
N ILE A 13 26.40 9.49 18.72
CA ILE A 13 26.54 10.64 19.60
C ILE A 13 25.26 10.73 20.44
N ARG A 14 25.38 10.66 21.77
CA ARG A 14 24.26 10.88 22.72
C ARG A 14 24.76 11.69 23.89
N ASP A 15 24.05 12.76 24.22
CA ASP A 15 24.39 13.64 25.35
C ASP A 15 25.87 14.08 25.34
N GLY A 16 26.40 14.36 24.14
CA GLY A 16 27.80 14.75 23.93
C GLY A 16 28.82 13.61 23.94
N ALA A 17 28.47 12.39 24.34
CA ALA A 17 29.35 11.23 24.33
C ALA A 17 29.37 10.53 22.96
N VAL A 18 30.58 10.22 22.46
CA VAL A 18 30.81 9.56 21.15
C VAL A 18 31.20 8.09 21.36
N SER A 19 30.54 7.18 20.64
CA SER A 19 30.84 5.74 20.67
C SER A 19 30.72 5.11 19.29
N ALA A 20 31.45 4.03 19.01
CA ALA A 20 31.32 3.25 17.78
C ALA A 20 30.62 1.91 18.07
N ARG A 21 29.48 1.66 17.42
CA ARG A 21 28.73 0.39 17.58
C ARG A 21 27.99 0.00 16.31
N PRO A 22 27.63 -1.29 16.13
CA PRO A 22 26.76 -1.68 15.03
C PRO A 22 25.35 -1.10 15.22
N ASP A 23 24.76 -0.58 14.15
CA ASP A 23 23.33 -0.28 14.04
C ASP A 23 22.63 -1.27 13.12
N THR A 24 21.32 -1.40 13.28
CA THR A 24 20.49 -2.24 12.41
C THR A 24 19.70 -1.34 11.47
N LEU A 25 19.92 -1.52 10.17
CA LEU A 25 19.28 -0.77 9.11
C LEU A 25 18.28 -1.66 8.39
N VAL A 26 17.26 -1.05 7.80
CA VAL A 26 16.41 -1.71 6.80
C VAL A 26 17.26 -2.02 5.57
N ALA A 27 17.05 -3.18 4.96
CA ALA A 27 17.56 -3.43 3.62
C ALA A 27 16.66 -2.81 2.56
N GLU A 28 17.27 -2.17 1.57
CA GLU A 28 16.61 -1.55 0.43
C GLU A 28 17.35 -2.01 -0.83
N GLU A 29 16.62 -2.66 -1.73
CA GLU A 29 17.19 -3.14 -3.01
C GLU A 29 16.17 -2.90 -4.13
N PRO A 30 16.57 -2.83 -5.40
CA PRO A 30 15.62 -2.70 -6.50
C PRO A 30 14.88 -4.02 -6.75
N LEU A 31 13.61 -3.93 -7.14
CA LEU A 31 12.83 -5.01 -7.72
C LEU A 31 12.31 -4.56 -9.09
N GLU A 32 12.73 -5.25 -10.14
CA GLU A 32 12.16 -5.15 -11.48
C GLU A 32 10.94 -6.07 -11.57
N ILE A 33 9.79 -5.51 -11.93
CA ILE A 33 8.56 -6.24 -12.22
C ILE A 33 8.45 -6.32 -13.74
N ARG A 34 8.36 -7.55 -14.25
CA ARG A 34 8.04 -7.86 -15.65
C ARG A 34 6.63 -8.40 -15.76
N LEU A 35 5.99 -8.09 -16.88
CA LEU A 35 4.67 -8.59 -17.23
C LEU A 35 4.80 -9.34 -18.56
N ASN A 36 4.53 -10.64 -18.53
CA ASN A 36 4.65 -11.53 -19.68
C ASN A 36 6.01 -11.40 -20.39
N GLY A 37 7.09 -11.35 -19.60
CA GLY A 37 8.47 -11.26 -20.07
C GLY A 37 8.95 -9.84 -20.43
N LYS A 38 8.08 -8.82 -20.41
CA LYS A 38 8.45 -7.43 -20.73
C LYS A 38 8.66 -6.60 -19.45
N PRO A 39 9.74 -5.81 -19.33
CA PRO A 39 9.91 -4.87 -18.22
C PRO A 39 8.74 -3.91 -18.11
N LEU A 40 8.21 -3.74 -16.91
CA LEU A 40 7.08 -2.85 -16.62
C LEU A 40 7.45 -1.75 -15.62
N ALA A 41 8.05 -2.10 -14.49
CA ALA A 41 8.38 -1.14 -13.44
C ALA A 41 9.61 -1.56 -12.63
N ILE A 42 10.27 -0.58 -12.00
CA ILE A 42 11.32 -0.81 -11.01
C ILE A 42 10.99 -0.02 -9.74
N THR A 43 10.92 -0.70 -8.60
CA THR A 43 10.70 -0.09 -7.28
C THR A 43 11.82 -0.45 -6.30
N MET A 44 12.16 0.47 -5.40
CA MET A 44 13.05 0.18 -4.27
C MET A 44 12.21 -0.41 -3.14
N ARG A 45 12.53 -1.62 -2.69
CA ARG A 45 11.74 -2.37 -1.70
C ARG A 45 12.58 -2.93 -0.58
N THR A 46 11.92 -3.22 0.54
CA THR A 46 12.47 -4.12 1.54
C THR A 46 12.25 -5.56 1.09
N PRO A 47 13.32 -6.38 0.91
CA PRO A 47 13.18 -7.72 0.33
C PRO A 47 12.25 -8.60 1.16
N GLY A 48 11.36 -9.33 0.48
CA GLY A 48 10.38 -10.21 1.12
C GLY A 48 8.97 -9.87 0.66
N ASP A 49 8.16 -10.91 0.46
CA ASP A 49 6.84 -10.84 -0.16
C ASP A 49 6.85 -10.21 -1.58
N ASP A 50 7.96 -10.36 -2.34
CA ASP A 50 8.12 -9.70 -3.64
C ASP A 50 7.07 -10.13 -4.67
N PHE A 51 6.59 -11.38 -4.59
CA PHE A 51 5.49 -11.86 -5.43
C PHE A 51 4.19 -11.16 -5.11
N ALA A 52 3.92 -10.89 -3.83
CA ALA A 52 2.76 -10.13 -3.43
C ALA A 52 2.92 -8.66 -3.82
N LEU A 53 4.11 -8.07 -3.68
CA LEU A 53 4.40 -6.73 -4.18
C LEU A 53 4.09 -6.60 -5.68
N ALA A 54 4.59 -7.54 -6.49
CA ALA A 54 4.34 -7.55 -7.94
C ALA A 54 2.86 -7.74 -8.28
N ALA A 55 2.19 -8.68 -7.61
CA ALA A 55 0.75 -8.92 -7.79
C ALA A 55 -0.10 -7.70 -7.43
N GLY A 56 0.14 -7.06 -6.28
CA GLY A 56 -0.63 -5.90 -5.85
C GLY A 56 -0.35 -4.65 -6.66
N PHE A 57 0.89 -4.48 -7.14
CA PHE A 57 1.20 -3.45 -8.14
C PHE A 57 0.32 -3.63 -9.39
N LEU A 58 0.20 -4.85 -9.90
CA LEU A 58 -0.61 -5.15 -11.07
C LEU A 58 -2.13 -5.03 -10.83
N VAL A 59 -2.61 -5.25 -9.60
CA VAL A 59 -4.00 -4.90 -9.22
C VAL A 59 -4.20 -3.39 -9.29
N SER A 60 -3.26 -2.64 -8.74
CA SER A 60 -3.30 -1.17 -8.71
C SER A 60 -3.27 -0.53 -10.10
N GLU A 61 -2.56 -1.14 -11.04
CA GLU A 61 -2.51 -0.75 -12.44
C GLU A 61 -3.68 -1.32 -13.26
N GLY A 62 -4.59 -2.08 -12.65
CA GLY A 62 -5.79 -2.60 -13.30
C GLY A 62 -5.59 -3.84 -14.17
N VAL A 63 -4.43 -4.49 -14.10
CA VAL A 63 -4.11 -5.73 -14.86
C VAL A 63 -4.79 -6.93 -14.26
N LEU A 64 -4.68 -7.10 -12.93
CA LEU A 64 -5.21 -8.26 -12.21
C LEU A 64 -6.45 -7.85 -11.41
N ALA A 65 -7.47 -8.69 -11.42
CA ALA A 65 -8.71 -8.51 -10.67
C ALA A 65 -9.03 -9.72 -9.78
N ALA A 66 -8.68 -10.91 -10.25
CA ALA A 66 -8.92 -12.18 -9.55
C ALA A 66 -7.65 -13.04 -9.54
N ALA A 67 -7.59 -14.00 -8.62
CA ALA A 67 -6.51 -14.97 -8.56
C ALA A 67 -6.33 -15.72 -9.90
N ASP A 68 -7.43 -15.99 -10.61
CA ASP A 68 -7.44 -16.71 -11.88
C ASP A 68 -6.83 -15.91 -13.05
N ASP A 69 -6.70 -14.57 -12.92
CA ASP A 69 -5.98 -13.75 -13.90
C ASP A 69 -4.47 -14.01 -13.85
N LEU A 70 -3.98 -14.59 -12.75
CA LEU A 70 -2.57 -14.84 -12.49
C LEU A 70 -2.19 -16.29 -12.81
N GLN A 71 -1.45 -16.49 -13.90
CA GLN A 71 -0.95 -17.81 -14.26
C GLN A 71 0.21 -18.26 -13.37
N ASN A 72 1.21 -17.40 -13.17
CA ASN A 72 2.28 -17.61 -12.20
C ASN A 72 3.10 -16.32 -11.96
N ILE A 73 3.90 -16.36 -10.89
CA ILE A 73 4.93 -15.36 -10.60
C ILE A 73 6.23 -16.11 -10.30
N VAL A 74 7.30 -15.74 -10.99
CA VAL A 74 8.61 -16.39 -10.80
C VAL A 74 9.70 -15.35 -10.68
N TYR A 75 10.72 -15.64 -9.87
CA TYR A 75 11.97 -14.90 -9.97
C TYR A 75 12.67 -15.29 -11.28
N CYS A 76 13.09 -14.30 -12.06
CA CYS A 76 14.05 -14.56 -13.13
C CYS A 76 15.41 -14.87 -12.50
N ALA A 77 16.14 -15.84 -13.05
CA ALA A 77 17.52 -16.08 -12.65
C ALA A 77 18.37 -14.87 -13.03
N GLY A 78 18.70 -14.02 -12.07
CA GLY A 78 19.65 -12.93 -12.28
C GLY A 78 21.06 -13.48 -12.16
N ALA A 79 21.78 -13.69 -13.26
CA ALA A 79 23.21 -13.97 -13.16
C ALA A 79 23.95 -12.66 -12.86
N THR A 80 24.37 -12.45 -11.60
CA THR A 80 25.40 -11.44 -11.34
C THR A 80 26.74 -11.87 -11.94
N VAL A 81 27.69 -10.93 -12.04
CA VAL A 81 29.06 -11.20 -12.52
C VAL A 81 29.72 -12.34 -11.71
N ASP A 82 29.30 -12.54 -10.46
CA ASP A 82 29.79 -13.59 -9.56
C ASP A 82 28.88 -14.84 -9.54
N GLY A 83 27.92 -14.96 -10.45
CA GLY A 83 27.01 -16.11 -10.56
C GLY A 83 25.92 -16.21 -9.49
N SER A 84 25.80 -15.21 -8.60
CA SER A 84 24.77 -15.18 -7.56
C SER A 84 23.43 -14.66 -8.10
N ASN A 85 22.32 -15.30 -7.72
CA ASN A 85 20.98 -14.83 -8.03
C ASN A 85 20.58 -13.71 -7.07
N THR A 86 20.36 -12.50 -7.60
CA THR A 86 19.95 -11.33 -6.81
C THR A 86 18.50 -11.38 -6.39
N TYR A 87 17.68 -12.26 -6.98
CA TYR A 87 16.23 -12.32 -6.73
C TYR A 87 15.53 -10.94 -6.87
N ASN A 88 16.07 -10.09 -7.75
CA ASN A 88 15.61 -8.70 -7.94
C ASN A 88 14.80 -8.51 -9.23
N VAL A 89 14.46 -9.59 -9.92
CA VAL A 89 13.62 -9.56 -11.10
C VAL A 89 12.51 -10.59 -10.91
N VAL A 90 11.27 -10.13 -10.98
CA VAL A 90 10.08 -10.97 -10.92
C VAL A 90 9.33 -10.85 -12.23
N ASP A 91 9.02 -11.98 -12.86
CA ASP A 91 8.16 -12.05 -14.04
C ASP A 91 6.80 -12.58 -13.64
N VAL A 92 5.78 -11.76 -13.91
CA VAL A 92 4.38 -12.10 -13.70
C VAL A 92 3.79 -12.53 -15.03
N ARG A 93 3.24 -13.74 -15.08
CA ARG A 93 2.51 -14.25 -16.23
C ARG A 93 1.02 -14.21 -15.96
N THR A 94 0.28 -13.58 -16.85
CA THR A 94 -1.18 -13.53 -16.80
C THR A 94 -1.78 -14.73 -17.52
N THR A 95 -2.96 -15.15 -17.10
CA THR A 95 -3.77 -16.14 -17.83
C THR A 95 -4.09 -15.61 -19.24
N PRO A 96 -4.11 -16.47 -20.28
CA PRO A 96 -4.51 -16.04 -21.63
C PRO A 96 -5.89 -15.36 -21.63
N GLY A 97 -5.99 -14.20 -22.29
CA GLY A 97 -7.24 -13.45 -22.41
C GLY A 97 -7.39 -12.26 -21.46
N VAL A 98 -6.53 -12.14 -20.43
CA VAL A 98 -6.45 -10.94 -19.58
C VAL A 98 -6.14 -9.73 -20.45
N GLN A 99 -7.03 -8.73 -20.43
CA GLN A 99 -6.85 -7.49 -21.16
C GLN A 99 -5.82 -6.62 -20.45
N LEU A 100 -4.76 -6.26 -21.17
CA LEU A 100 -3.74 -5.38 -20.64
C LEU A 100 -4.13 -3.92 -20.90
N PRO A 101 -4.04 -3.04 -19.89
CA PRO A 101 -4.08 -1.61 -20.10
C PRO A 101 -3.02 -1.16 -21.12
N ASP A 102 -3.27 -0.05 -21.81
CA ASP A 102 -2.27 0.52 -22.69
C ASP A 102 -1.15 1.19 -21.89
N PHE A 103 -0.06 0.45 -21.70
CA PHE A 103 1.15 0.95 -21.02
C PHE A 103 2.03 1.83 -21.91
N THR A 104 1.73 1.96 -23.21
CA THR A 104 2.59 2.66 -24.18
C THR A 104 2.47 4.19 -24.11
N LEU A 105 1.38 4.70 -23.54
CA LEU A 105 1.19 6.10 -23.22
C LEU A 105 1.82 6.40 -21.84
N GLU A 106 3.11 6.72 -21.83
CA GLU A 106 3.79 7.51 -20.78
C GLU A 106 3.93 6.91 -19.36
N ARG A 107 4.27 5.63 -19.23
CA ARG A 107 4.60 5.05 -17.92
C ARG A 107 5.85 4.17 -17.93
N ASN A 108 6.99 4.75 -18.32
CA ASN A 108 8.25 4.30 -17.73
C ASN A 108 8.25 4.76 -16.27
N VAL A 109 7.52 4.03 -15.42
CA VAL A 109 7.38 4.28 -13.98
C VAL A 109 8.72 3.95 -13.33
N TYR A 110 9.65 4.91 -13.40
CA TYR A 110 10.42 5.18 -12.21
C TYR A 110 9.38 5.54 -11.16
N THR A 111 9.30 4.75 -10.09
CA THR A 111 8.44 4.93 -8.92
C THR A 111 8.84 6.19 -8.12
N SER A 112 9.24 7.26 -8.82
CA SER A 112 9.49 8.58 -8.30
C SER A 112 8.19 9.37 -8.40
N SER A 113 7.81 9.93 -7.26
CA SER A 113 6.58 10.69 -6.98
C SER A 113 6.40 11.98 -7.82
N SER A 114 6.75 12.01 -9.10
CA SER A 114 7.03 13.24 -9.81
C SER A 114 6.80 13.16 -11.31
N CYS A 115 5.54 13.05 -11.73
CA CYS A 115 5.12 13.70 -12.96
C CYS A 115 3.72 14.25 -12.72
N GLY A 116 3.63 15.58 -12.63
CA GLY A 116 2.38 16.33 -12.50
C GLY A 116 1.50 16.21 -13.73
N LEU A 117 1.07 14.98 -14.06
CA LEU A 117 -0.08 14.74 -14.92
C LEU A 117 -1.25 15.55 -14.34
N CYS A 118 -2.03 16.20 -15.21
CA CYS A 118 -3.22 16.93 -14.80
C CYS A 118 -4.05 16.03 -13.87
N GLY A 119 -4.34 16.49 -12.64
CA GLY A 119 -5.01 15.66 -11.63
C GLY A 119 -6.30 15.02 -12.14
N LYS A 120 -7.03 15.72 -13.04
CA LYS A 120 -8.21 15.19 -13.73
C LYS A 120 -7.94 13.96 -14.58
N ALA A 121 -6.87 13.96 -15.38
CA ALA A 121 -6.51 12.78 -16.19
C ALA A 121 -6.19 11.57 -15.32
N SER A 122 -5.57 11.80 -14.15
CA SER A 122 -5.30 10.73 -13.18
C SER A 122 -6.59 10.22 -12.53
N LEU A 123 -7.51 11.11 -12.16
CA LEU A 123 -8.84 10.75 -11.62
C LEU A 123 -9.66 9.95 -12.65
N ASP A 124 -9.73 10.42 -13.90
CA ASP A 124 -10.46 9.77 -14.97
C ASP A 124 -9.89 8.37 -15.29
N ALA A 125 -8.56 8.21 -15.26
CA ALA A 125 -7.93 6.90 -15.42
C ALA A 125 -8.35 5.91 -14.32
N VAL A 126 -8.45 6.36 -13.06
CA VAL A 126 -8.95 5.49 -11.98
C VAL A 126 -10.42 5.15 -12.20
N ARG A 127 -11.25 6.12 -12.62
CA ARG A 127 -12.68 5.89 -12.88
C ARG A 127 -12.93 4.86 -13.98
N THR A 128 -12.15 4.89 -15.06
CA THR A 128 -12.32 3.97 -16.19
C THR A 128 -11.74 2.59 -15.92
N THR A 129 -10.78 2.49 -15.00
CA THR A 129 -10.05 1.23 -14.72
C THR A 129 -10.56 0.51 -13.48
N ALA A 130 -11.11 1.24 -12.49
CA ALA A 130 -11.62 0.64 -11.26
C ALA A 130 -12.74 -0.35 -11.56
N ARG A 131 -12.56 -1.57 -11.07
CA ARG A 131 -13.47 -2.70 -11.34
C ARG A 131 -14.58 -2.82 -10.32
N TRP A 132 -14.35 -2.31 -9.11
CA TRP A 132 -15.26 -2.47 -7.99
C TRP A 132 -15.85 -1.13 -7.60
N PRO A 133 -17.18 -1.03 -7.46
CA PRO A 133 -17.75 0.11 -6.78
C PRO A 133 -17.30 0.07 -5.32
N ILE A 134 -17.00 1.24 -4.76
CA ILE A 134 -16.72 1.39 -3.33
C ILE A 134 -18.00 1.38 -2.50
N ALA A 135 -19.15 1.60 -3.15
CA ALA A 135 -20.44 1.46 -2.53
C ALA A 135 -20.68 0.00 -2.10
N ASP A 136 -20.69 -0.21 -0.79
CA ASP A 136 -20.92 -1.47 -0.11
C ASP A 136 -22.36 -1.51 0.43
N THR A 137 -23.00 -2.67 0.38
CA THR A 137 -24.40 -2.85 0.83
C THR A 137 -24.52 -4.08 1.74
N PRO A 138 -24.87 -3.91 3.03
CA PRO A 138 -24.98 -2.64 3.74
C PRO A 138 -23.61 -1.94 3.85
N PRO A 139 -23.57 -0.60 3.94
CA PRO A 139 -22.32 0.12 4.10
C PRO A 139 -21.56 -0.31 5.36
N VAL A 140 -20.24 -0.44 5.27
CA VAL A 140 -19.32 -0.47 6.41
C VAL A 140 -19.64 0.75 7.27
N ARG A 141 -19.82 0.52 8.57
CA ARG A 141 -20.03 1.56 9.57
C ARG A 141 -18.98 1.42 10.65
N VAL A 142 -18.14 2.44 10.80
CA VAL A 142 -17.04 2.46 11.76
C VAL A 142 -17.27 3.56 12.78
N THR A 143 -17.00 3.29 14.05
CA THR A 143 -17.05 4.32 15.09
C THR A 143 -15.73 5.07 15.16
N PRO A 144 -15.72 6.36 15.58
CA PRO A 144 -14.49 7.07 15.87
C PRO A 144 -13.61 6.34 16.90
N GLU A 145 -14.21 5.71 17.91
CA GLU A 145 -13.48 4.96 18.95
C GLU A 145 -12.76 3.74 18.36
N LEU A 146 -13.40 3.04 17.42
CA LEU A 146 -12.78 1.93 16.71
C LEU A 146 -11.54 2.42 15.93
N LEU A 147 -11.71 3.45 15.10
CA LEU A 147 -10.62 4.02 14.30
C LEU A 147 -9.46 4.48 15.19
N ALA A 148 -9.76 5.17 16.29
CA ALA A 148 -8.76 5.65 17.25
C ALA A 148 -7.90 4.51 17.85
N SER A 149 -8.42 3.28 17.92
CA SER A 149 -7.70 2.12 18.45
C SER A 149 -6.74 1.46 17.44
N LEU A 150 -6.90 1.70 16.14
CA LEU A 150 -6.17 0.99 15.10
C LEU A 150 -4.68 1.35 15.00
N PRO A 151 -4.24 2.62 15.16
CA PRO A 151 -2.82 2.97 15.12
C PRO A 151 -1.96 2.22 16.13
N ASP A 152 -2.46 2.00 17.34
CA ASP A 152 -1.72 1.26 18.38
C ASP A 152 -1.61 -0.22 18.03
N ARG A 153 -2.68 -0.82 17.46
CA ARG A 153 -2.67 -2.21 16.96
C ARG A 153 -1.70 -2.38 15.80
N LEU A 154 -1.65 -1.42 14.88
CA LEU A 154 -0.66 -1.38 13.81
C LEU A 154 0.75 -1.33 14.40
N ARG A 155 1.02 -0.35 15.28
CA ARG A 155 2.34 -0.14 15.89
C ARG A 155 2.84 -1.39 16.62
N ALA A 156 1.98 -2.05 17.40
CA ALA A 156 2.30 -3.28 18.14
C ALA A 156 2.70 -4.46 17.23
N SER A 157 2.34 -4.41 15.95
CA SER A 157 2.59 -5.47 14.98
C SER A 157 3.83 -5.21 14.10
N GLN A 158 4.51 -4.07 14.26
CA GLN A 158 5.65 -3.65 13.43
C GLN A 158 7.03 -4.05 14.00
N ARG A 159 7.33 -5.35 13.95
CA ARG A 159 8.55 -5.92 14.56
C ARG A 159 9.84 -5.39 13.96
N VAL A 160 9.86 -5.10 12.66
CA VAL A 160 11.09 -4.63 11.99
C VAL A 160 11.29 -3.14 12.25
N PHE A 161 10.22 -2.35 12.20
CA PHE A 161 10.27 -0.94 12.60
C PHE A 161 10.83 -0.76 14.01
N ASP A 162 10.46 -1.60 14.96
CA ASP A 162 10.97 -1.50 16.34
C ASP A 162 12.49 -1.62 16.44
N ARG A 163 13.12 -2.27 15.46
CA ARG A 163 14.57 -2.47 15.40
C ARG A 163 15.28 -1.42 14.56
N THR A 164 14.61 -0.81 13.58
CA THR A 164 15.24 0.03 12.56
C THR A 164 14.70 1.46 12.48
N GLY A 165 13.44 1.68 12.87
CA GLY A 165 12.70 2.93 12.69
C GLY A 165 12.45 3.33 11.23
N GLY A 166 12.79 2.47 10.27
CA GLY A 166 12.97 2.85 8.86
C GLY A 166 11.93 2.31 7.88
N LEU A 167 10.82 1.75 8.37
CA LEU A 167 9.78 1.17 7.51
C LEU A 167 8.45 1.94 7.58
N HIS A 168 7.73 1.91 6.48
CA HIS A 168 6.29 2.14 6.47
C HIS A 168 5.55 0.83 6.68
N ALA A 169 4.30 0.94 7.14
CA ALA A 169 3.40 -0.20 7.29
C ALA A 169 2.02 0.13 6.73
N ALA A 170 1.39 -0.89 6.18
CA ALA A 170 0.00 -0.90 5.77
C ALA A 170 -0.67 -2.12 6.42
N ALA A 171 -1.89 -1.94 6.92
CA ALA A 171 -2.66 -3.01 7.54
C ALA A 171 -4.11 -3.01 7.08
N LEU A 172 -4.67 -4.20 6.90
CA LEU A 172 -6.10 -4.41 6.75
C LEU A 172 -6.69 -4.74 8.11
N PHE A 173 -7.75 -4.04 8.45
CA PHE A 173 -8.60 -4.40 9.57
C PHE A 173 -9.97 -4.82 9.05
N SER A 174 -10.63 -5.71 9.79
CA SER A 174 -12.06 -5.92 9.63
C SER A 174 -12.84 -4.68 10.06
N GLU A 175 -14.12 -4.63 9.73
CA GLU A 175 -15.01 -3.58 10.25
C GLU A 175 -15.18 -3.60 11.78
N ASP A 176 -14.82 -4.71 12.44
CA ASP A 176 -14.79 -4.85 13.90
C ASP A 176 -13.41 -4.49 14.50
N GLY A 177 -12.44 -4.09 13.67
CA GLY A 177 -11.08 -3.73 14.10
C GLY A 177 -10.16 -4.91 14.39
N GLU A 178 -10.49 -6.10 13.90
CA GLU A 178 -9.57 -7.24 13.88
C GLU A 178 -8.47 -7.00 12.85
N LEU A 179 -7.20 -7.21 13.22
CA LEU A 179 -6.09 -7.12 12.26
C LEU A 179 -6.08 -8.35 11.35
N LEU A 180 -6.40 -8.18 10.06
CA LEU A 180 -6.47 -9.25 9.08
C LEU A 180 -5.11 -9.54 8.43
N ASP A 181 -4.38 -8.49 8.04
CA ASP A 181 -3.02 -8.60 7.50
C ASP A 181 -2.24 -7.30 7.73
N ILE A 182 -0.92 -7.39 7.79
CA ILE A 182 0.02 -6.27 7.89
C ILE A 182 1.23 -6.52 7.01
N ARG A 183 1.67 -5.49 6.29
CA ARG A 183 2.90 -5.52 5.51
C ARG A 183 3.73 -4.28 5.81
N GLU A 184 5.04 -4.49 5.85
CA GLU A 184 6.03 -3.43 6.02
C GLU A 184 6.92 -3.34 4.77
N ASP A 185 7.32 -2.11 4.43
CA ASP A 185 8.28 -1.85 3.37
C ASP A 185 8.90 -0.46 3.55
N VAL A 186 10.11 -0.25 3.01
CA VAL A 186 10.75 1.08 2.98
C VAL A 186 9.89 2.08 2.19
N GLY A 187 9.15 1.62 1.17
CA GLY A 187 8.16 2.39 0.44
C GLY A 187 6.75 2.19 0.96
N ARG A 188 6.04 3.27 1.32
CA ARG A 188 4.63 3.19 1.77
C ARG A 188 3.68 2.57 0.73
N HIS A 189 3.96 2.80 -0.56
CA HIS A 189 3.18 2.24 -1.66
C HIS A 189 3.39 0.73 -1.79
N ASN A 190 4.64 0.29 -1.70
CA ASN A 190 4.99 -1.12 -1.71
C ASN A 190 4.35 -1.88 -0.55
N ALA A 191 4.24 -1.26 0.64
CA ALA A 191 3.56 -1.88 1.78
C ALA A 191 2.08 -2.18 1.46
N VAL A 192 1.38 -1.24 0.80
CA VAL A 192 -0.01 -1.46 0.34
C VAL A 192 -0.05 -2.51 -0.77
N ASP A 193 0.86 -2.45 -1.75
CA ASP A 193 0.92 -3.43 -2.83
C ASP A 193 1.16 -4.86 -2.32
N LYS A 194 2.07 -5.06 -1.37
CA LYS A 194 2.27 -6.39 -0.74
C LYS A 194 0.97 -6.91 -0.10
N LEU A 195 0.20 -6.04 0.52
CA LEU A 195 -1.03 -6.38 1.22
C LEU A 195 -2.15 -6.71 0.22
N VAL A 196 -2.32 -5.88 -0.82
CA VAL A 196 -3.30 -6.12 -1.89
C VAL A 196 -2.94 -7.37 -2.69
N GLY A 197 -1.66 -7.60 -3.00
CA GLY A 197 -1.23 -8.76 -3.76
C GLY A 197 -1.39 -10.08 -3.00
N ARG A 198 -1.21 -10.08 -1.68
CA ARG A 198 -1.57 -11.25 -0.86
C ARG A 198 -3.07 -11.52 -0.89
N ALA A 199 -3.90 -10.47 -0.78
CA ALA A 199 -5.34 -10.63 -0.91
C ALA A 199 -5.74 -11.21 -2.27
N LEU A 200 -5.12 -10.74 -3.37
CA LEU A 200 -5.31 -11.33 -4.70
C LEU A 200 -4.94 -12.82 -4.73
N GLN A 201 -3.73 -13.16 -4.27
CA GLN A 201 -3.22 -14.53 -4.29
C GLN A 201 -4.08 -15.50 -3.46
N ASN A 202 -4.74 -15.00 -2.42
CA ASN A 202 -5.65 -15.76 -1.57
C ASN A 202 -7.11 -15.74 -2.06
N GLY A 203 -7.42 -15.10 -3.19
CA GLY A 203 -8.79 -15.00 -3.71
C GLY A 203 -9.73 -14.13 -2.85
N GLN A 204 -9.19 -13.11 -2.18
CA GLN A 204 -9.92 -12.26 -1.20
C GLN A 204 -10.39 -10.91 -1.78
N LEU A 205 -10.10 -10.61 -3.05
CA LEU A 205 -10.60 -9.39 -3.69
C LEU A 205 -12.07 -9.54 -4.13
N PRO A 206 -12.90 -8.48 -4.06
CA PRO A 206 -12.58 -7.16 -3.50
C PRO A 206 -12.56 -7.14 -1.97
N LEU A 207 -11.76 -6.23 -1.40
CA LEU A 207 -11.62 -6.02 0.04
C LEU A 207 -12.72 -5.13 0.64
N SER A 208 -13.95 -5.34 0.18
CA SER A 208 -15.14 -4.47 0.40
C SER A 208 -15.61 -4.33 1.84
N ARG A 209 -15.09 -5.15 2.76
CA ARG A 209 -15.47 -5.19 4.18
C ARG A 209 -14.30 -4.88 5.10
N THR A 210 -13.35 -4.07 4.61
CA THR A 210 -12.10 -3.80 5.32
C THR A 210 -11.79 -2.32 5.47
N ILE A 211 -10.92 -2.03 6.43
CA ILE A 211 -10.32 -0.71 6.67
C ILE A 211 -8.83 -0.85 6.36
N LEU A 212 -8.33 -0.04 5.43
CA LEU A 212 -6.89 0.09 5.20
C LEU A 212 -6.34 1.20 6.08
N LEU A 213 -5.40 0.86 6.97
CA LEU A 213 -4.63 1.83 7.74
C LEU A 213 -3.19 1.89 7.22
N VAL A 214 -2.70 3.10 6.92
CA VAL A 214 -1.30 3.35 6.56
C VAL A 214 -0.57 4.20 7.59
N SER A 215 0.68 3.86 7.89
CA SER A 215 1.51 4.62 8.85
C SER A 215 2.02 5.96 8.29
N GLY A 216 1.96 6.15 6.97
CA GLY A 216 2.43 7.35 6.28
C GLY A 216 1.34 8.38 5.97
N ARG A 217 1.62 9.23 4.98
CA ARG A 217 0.66 10.16 4.36
C ARG A 217 -0.24 9.40 3.38
N ALA A 218 -1.50 9.82 3.23
CA ALA A 218 -2.38 9.32 2.17
C ALA A 218 -2.20 10.16 0.88
N SER A 219 -1.32 9.71 -0.01
CA SER A 219 -1.17 10.30 -1.36
C SER A 219 -2.27 9.82 -2.30
N PHE A 220 -2.47 10.53 -3.42
CA PHE A 220 -3.38 10.11 -4.49
C PHE A 220 -3.19 8.63 -4.87
N GLU A 221 -1.96 8.20 -5.08
CA GLU A 221 -1.67 6.80 -5.44
C GLU A 221 -2.09 5.80 -4.36
N LEU A 222 -2.04 6.14 -3.06
CA LEU A 222 -2.51 5.23 -2.02
C LEU A 222 -4.04 5.14 -1.98
N ALA A 223 -4.72 6.27 -2.22
CA ALA A 223 -6.17 6.29 -2.40
C ALA A 223 -6.57 5.50 -3.66
N GLN A 224 -5.85 5.65 -4.78
CA GLN A 224 -6.04 4.84 -5.98
C GLN A 224 -5.89 3.36 -5.64
N LYS A 225 -4.82 2.94 -4.95
CA LYS A 225 -4.60 1.54 -4.58
C LYS A 225 -5.75 0.99 -3.72
N ALA A 226 -6.27 1.79 -2.79
CA ALA A 226 -7.44 1.42 -1.99
C ALA A 226 -8.69 1.23 -2.87
N VAL A 227 -8.98 2.18 -3.75
CA VAL A 227 -10.12 2.11 -4.68
C VAL A 227 -9.99 0.92 -5.63
N MET A 228 -8.81 0.75 -6.22
CA MET A 228 -8.48 -0.32 -7.15
C MET A 228 -8.54 -1.69 -6.50
N ALA A 229 -8.44 -1.81 -5.16
CA ALA A 229 -8.61 -3.05 -4.41
C ALA A 229 -10.03 -3.23 -3.80
N GLY A 230 -10.93 -2.27 -4.04
CA GLY A 230 -12.30 -2.28 -3.52
C GLY A 230 -12.40 -2.02 -2.02
N ILE A 231 -11.45 -1.28 -1.44
CA ILE A 231 -11.43 -0.97 0.00
C ILE A 231 -12.27 0.29 0.28
N PRO A 232 -13.28 0.25 1.17
CA PRO A 232 -14.17 1.39 1.41
C PRO A 232 -13.66 2.45 2.38
N VAL A 233 -12.68 2.12 3.24
CA VAL A 233 -12.14 3.04 4.24
C VAL A 233 -10.62 3.06 4.17
N LEU A 234 -10.04 4.23 3.90
CA LEU A 234 -8.62 4.51 4.00
C LEU A 234 -8.36 5.47 5.17
N ALA A 235 -7.64 4.99 6.18
CA ALA A 235 -7.16 5.78 7.30
C ALA A 235 -5.64 5.96 7.22
N ALA A 236 -5.16 7.13 7.61
CA ALA A 236 -3.74 7.46 7.64
C ALA A 236 -3.35 8.14 8.96
N VAL A 237 -2.18 7.74 9.47
CA VAL A 237 -1.57 8.36 10.66
C VAL A 237 -1.10 9.80 10.38
N SER A 238 -0.93 10.17 9.11
CA SER A 238 -0.52 11.51 8.68
C SER A 238 -1.53 12.16 7.72
N ALA A 239 -1.17 13.30 7.14
CA ALA A 239 -2.03 14.10 6.26
C ALA A 239 -2.32 13.43 4.91
N PRO A 240 -3.50 13.64 4.32
CA PRO A 240 -3.74 13.36 2.91
C PRO A 240 -3.23 14.49 1.99
N SER A 241 -3.09 14.21 0.68
CA SER A 241 -2.95 15.25 -0.36
C SER A 241 -4.32 15.69 -0.89
N SER A 242 -4.44 16.91 -1.43
CA SER A 242 -5.69 17.41 -2.04
C SER A 242 -6.26 16.44 -3.07
N LEU A 243 -5.43 15.96 -4.01
CA LEU A 243 -5.89 15.03 -5.05
C LEU A 243 -6.36 13.67 -4.49
N ALA A 244 -5.90 13.27 -3.30
CA ALA A 244 -6.41 12.07 -2.64
C ALA A 244 -7.81 12.31 -2.05
N VAL A 245 -8.05 13.52 -1.53
CA VAL A 245 -9.38 13.94 -1.06
C VAL A 245 -10.35 14.02 -2.24
N ASP A 246 -9.93 14.61 -3.36
CA ASP A 246 -10.74 14.68 -4.58
C ASP A 246 -11.12 13.28 -5.08
N LEU A 247 -10.14 12.36 -5.20
CA LEU A 247 -10.41 10.97 -5.57
C LEU A 247 -11.37 10.30 -4.60
N ALA A 248 -11.20 10.52 -3.30
CA ALA A 248 -12.03 9.89 -2.29
C ALA A 248 -13.49 10.36 -2.38
N ALA A 249 -13.71 11.67 -2.52
CA ALA A 249 -15.03 12.24 -2.70
C ALA A 249 -15.72 11.74 -3.98
N GLU A 250 -14.98 11.61 -5.08
CA GLU A 250 -15.53 11.15 -6.36
C GLU A 250 -15.86 9.66 -6.39
N THR A 251 -15.10 8.83 -5.68
CA THR A 251 -15.26 7.37 -5.68
C THR A 251 -16.14 6.87 -4.53
N GLY A 252 -16.45 7.72 -3.57
CA GLY A 252 -17.13 7.35 -2.33
C GLY A 252 -16.24 6.60 -1.34
N LEU A 253 -14.92 6.73 -1.44
CA LEU A 253 -13.98 6.21 -0.45
C LEU A 253 -14.04 7.09 0.82
N THR A 254 -14.15 6.46 1.98
CA THR A 254 -13.99 7.18 3.25
C THR A 254 -12.50 7.43 3.50
N LEU A 255 -12.12 8.71 3.64
CA LEU A 255 -10.72 9.09 3.84
C LEU A 255 -10.55 9.79 5.20
N VAL A 256 -9.76 9.17 6.08
CA VAL A 256 -9.42 9.68 7.40
C VAL A 256 -7.93 9.97 7.48
N GLY A 257 -7.55 11.16 7.93
CA GLY A 257 -6.16 11.57 8.12
C GLY A 257 -5.88 12.03 9.54
N PHE A 258 -4.60 12.19 9.86
CA PHE A 258 -4.14 12.58 11.20
C PHE A 258 -4.67 11.68 12.33
N LEU A 259 -4.91 10.39 12.04
CA LEU A 259 -5.44 9.44 13.01
C LEU A 259 -4.38 9.10 14.06
N ARG A 260 -4.43 9.77 15.22
CA ARG A 260 -3.47 9.63 16.32
C ARG A 260 -4.15 9.84 17.66
N GLY A 261 -4.03 8.85 18.54
CA GLY A 261 -4.80 8.83 19.79
C GLY A 261 -6.29 8.96 19.47
N SER A 262 -6.98 9.87 20.13
CA SER A 262 -8.40 10.17 19.88
C SER A 262 -8.65 11.22 18.80
N ASN A 263 -7.61 11.74 18.14
CA ASN A 263 -7.73 12.79 17.14
C ASN A 263 -7.73 12.20 15.72
N MET A 264 -8.60 12.74 14.86
CA MET A 264 -8.66 12.41 13.44
C MET A 264 -9.43 13.48 12.67
N ASN A 265 -9.17 13.59 11.37
CA ASN A 265 -9.94 14.41 10.45
C ASN A 265 -10.56 13.51 9.37
N VAL A 266 -11.87 13.65 9.14
CA VAL A 266 -12.57 12.98 8.04
C VAL A 266 -12.60 13.94 6.85
N TYR A 267 -12.08 13.50 5.71
CA TYR A 267 -11.95 14.33 4.50
C TYR A 267 -12.97 13.99 3.42
N ALA A 268 -13.50 12.77 3.43
CA ALA A 268 -14.55 12.29 2.53
C ALA A 268 -15.22 11.03 3.14
N GLY A 269 -16.44 10.74 2.70
CA GLY A 269 -17.18 9.52 3.07
C GLY A 269 -17.57 9.46 4.54
N GLU A 270 -17.93 10.61 5.12
CA GLU A 270 -18.33 10.77 6.52
C GLU A 270 -19.56 9.95 6.90
N ASP A 271 -20.38 9.57 5.93
CA ASP A 271 -21.56 8.73 6.11
C ASP A 271 -21.22 7.32 6.64
N ARG A 272 -20.00 6.82 6.41
CA ARG A 272 -19.50 5.57 7.03
C ARG A 272 -19.05 5.74 8.47
N ILE A 273 -18.86 6.97 8.95
CA ILE A 273 -18.48 7.23 10.33
C ILE A 273 -19.75 7.32 11.17
N ALA A 274 -19.91 6.42 12.12
CA ALA A 274 -21.01 6.41 13.08
C ALA A 274 -20.82 7.53 14.12
N LEU A 275 -20.94 8.78 13.66
CA LEU A 275 -20.90 9.96 14.50
C LEU A 275 -22.13 9.94 15.41
N ARG A 276 -21.91 10.02 16.73
CA ARG A 276 -23.01 10.32 17.64
C ARG A 276 -23.55 11.68 17.24
N ALA A 277 -24.86 11.78 16.99
CA ALA A 277 -25.50 13.07 16.76
C ALA A 277 -25.10 14.00 17.91
N ALA A 278 -24.40 15.08 17.59
CA ALA A 278 -24.06 16.07 18.59
C ALA A 278 -25.38 16.56 19.19
N ALA A 279 -25.54 16.44 20.51
CA ALA A 279 -26.58 17.17 21.21
C ALA A 279 -26.41 18.64 20.83
N ALA A 280 -27.39 19.21 20.14
CA ALA A 280 -27.37 20.59 19.72
C ALA A 280 -27.08 21.46 20.95
N GLN A 281 -25.89 22.04 21.00
CA GLN A 281 -25.56 23.06 21.98
C GLN A 281 -26.24 24.33 21.48
N GLY A 282 -27.39 24.64 22.11
CA GLY A 282 -28.07 25.93 21.97
C GLY A 282 -27.36 27.03 22.74
#